data_AF-A0A376VQE6-F1
#
_entry.id   AF-A0A376VQE6-F1
#
_cell.length_a   1.000
_cell.length_b   1.000
_cell.length_c   1.000
_cell.angle_alpha   90.00
_cell.angle_beta   90.00
_cell.angle_gamma   90.00
#
_symmetry.space_group_name_H-M   'P 1'
#
loop_
_entity.id
_entity.type
_entity.pdbx_description
1 polymer ?
#
loop_
_entity_poly.entity_id
_entity_poly.type
_entity_poly.pdbx_seq_one_letter_code
_entity_poly.pdbx_strand_id
1 'polypeptide(L)'
;MPSTSVNALNTEAKLPCKLVLKPLGTTPDEITAICRDANYDDRCAGLVVWLHTFSPAKMWINGLTMLNKPLLQFHTQFNAALPWIASIWTL
;
A
#
# COMPACT_ATOMS: atom_id res chain seq x y z
N MET A 1 -4.88 3.81 10.77
CA MET A 1 -5.56 3.23 9.60
C MET A 1 -4.66 2.22 8.87
N PRO A 2 -3.57 2.58 8.15
CA PRO A 2 -2.69 1.57 7.53
C PRO A 2 -1.95 0.68 8.53
N SER A 3 -1.49 1.26 9.65
CA SER A 3 -0.86 0.52 10.75
C SER A 3 -1.77 -0.53 11.37
N THR A 4 -3.06 -0.20 11.53
CA THR A 4 -4.08 -1.12 12.03
C THR A 4 -4.26 -2.31 11.09
N SER A 5 -4.41 -2.06 9.79
CA SER A 5 -4.56 -3.13 8.78
C SER A 5 -3.33 -4.04 8.70
N VAL A 6 -2.12 -3.48 8.72
CA VAL A 6 -0.87 -4.28 8.71
C VAL A 6 -0.73 -5.13 9.96
N ASN A 7 -1.05 -4.59 11.14
CA ASN A 7 -0.97 -5.35 12.39
C ASN A 7 -2.00 -6.49 12.43
N ALA A 8 -3.23 -6.24 12.00
CA ALA A 8 -4.27 -7.26 11.91
C ALA A 8 -3.86 -8.37 10.93
N LEU A 9 -3.40 -8.02 9.72
CA LEU A 9 -2.95 -9.00 8.73
C LEU A 9 -1.76 -9.84 9.23
N ASN A 10 -0.81 -9.22 9.93
CA ASN A 10 0.32 -9.94 10.52
C ASN A 10 -0.08 -10.90 11.64
N THR A 11 -1.17 -10.63 12.37
CA THR A 11 -1.58 -11.41 13.54
C THR A 11 -2.60 -12.49 13.17
N GLU A 12 -3.55 -12.15 12.31
CA GLU A 12 -4.76 -12.97 12.08
C GLU A 12 -4.73 -13.70 10.72
N ALA A 13 -4.12 -13.13 9.69
CA ALA A 13 -4.23 -13.65 8.32
C ALA A 13 -3.29 -14.83 8.00
N LYS A 14 -2.46 -15.26 8.96
CA LYS A 14 -1.53 -16.40 8.83
C LYS A 14 -0.70 -16.35 7.54
N LEU A 15 -0.20 -15.16 7.20
CA LEU A 15 0.61 -14.95 6.01
C LEU A 15 1.95 -15.70 6.12
N PRO A 16 2.50 -16.20 5.00
CA PRO A 16 3.78 -16.92 5.00
C PRO A 16 4.98 -16.01 5.32
N CYS A 17 4.79 -14.69 5.29
CA CYS A 17 5.81 -13.70 5.63
C CYS A 17 5.19 -12.50 6.36
N LYS A 18 6.05 -11.73 7.04
CA LYS A 18 5.65 -10.53 7.77
C LYS A 18 5.50 -9.33 6.83
N LEU A 19 4.39 -8.62 6.93
CA LEU A 19 4.20 -7.31 6.32
C LEU A 19 4.90 -6.22 7.14
N VAL A 20 5.74 -5.42 6.49
CA VAL A 20 6.42 -4.26 7.09
C VAL A 20 5.83 -2.99 6.49
N LEU A 21 5.17 -2.18 7.32
CA LEU A 21 4.63 -0.89 6.88
C LEU A 21 5.79 0.07 6.57
N LYS A 22 5.76 0.67 5.38
CA LYS A 22 6.67 1.73 4.95
C LYS A 22 6.00 3.11 5.06
N PRO A 23 6.78 4.21 5.04
CA PRO A 23 6.23 5.57 4.95
C PRO A 23 5.28 5.74 3.76
N LEU A 24 4.39 6.74 3.84
CA LEU A 24 3.47 7.05 2.74
C LEU A 24 4.25 7.58 1.53
N GLY A 25 3.91 7.09 0.34
CA GLY A 25 4.42 7.63 -0.92
C GLY A 25 3.49 8.72 -1.45
N THR A 26 3.76 9.98 -1.11
CA THR A 26 2.94 11.15 -1.49
C THR A 26 3.58 12.01 -2.58
N THR A 27 4.86 11.78 -2.87
CA THR A 27 5.61 12.44 -3.94
C THR A 27 6.29 11.41 -4.85
N PRO A 28 6.63 11.75 -6.11
CA PRO A 28 7.38 10.85 -6.99
C PRO A 28 8.71 10.39 -6.40
N ASP A 29 9.41 11.29 -5.69
CA ASP A 29 10.72 11.00 -5.09
C ASP A 29 10.61 10.03 -3.93
N GLU A 30 9.59 10.18 -3.06
CA GLU A 30 9.30 9.23 -1.99
C GLU A 30 8.98 7.83 -2.55
N ILE A 31 8.14 7.75 -3.58
CA ILE A 31 7.79 6.47 -4.21
C ILE A 31 9.03 5.83 -4.83
N THR A 32 9.85 6.62 -5.51
CA THR A 32 11.10 6.14 -6.13
C THR A 32 12.10 5.66 -5.07
N ALA A 33 12.20 6.37 -3.93
CA ALA A 33 13.03 5.94 -2.80
C ALA A 33 12.55 4.60 -2.22
N ILE A 34 11.24 4.44 -2.01
CA ILE A 34 10.66 3.17 -1.51
C ILE A 34 10.97 2.01 -2.46
N CYS A 35 10.81 2.19 -3.77
CA CYS A 35 11.13 1.15 -4.76
C CYS A 35 12.63 0.82 -4.78
N ARG A 36 13.50 1.82 -4.63
CA ARG A 36 14.96 1.63 -4.56
C ARG A 36 15.37 0.85 -3.31
N ASP A 37 14.82 1.22 -2.15
CA ASP A 37 15.08 0.53 -0.88
C ASP A 37 14.58 -0.92 -0.94
N ALA A 38 13.44 -1.15 -1.58
CA ALA A 38 12.89 -2.49 -1.77
C ALA A 38 13.78 -3.40 -2.64
N ASN A 39 14.44 -2.83 -3.66
CA ASN A 39 15.38 -3.57 -4.49
C ASN A 39 16.67 -3.92 -3.72
N TYR A 40 17.12 -3.04 -2.82
CA TYR A 40 18.38 -3.18 -2.10
C TYR A 40 18.29 -4.09 -0.87
N ASP A 41 17.13 -4.18 -0.21
CA ASP A 41 16.95 -5.09 0.94
C ASP A 41 16.76 -6.54 0.45
N ASP A 42 17.76 -7.38 0.68
CA ASP A 42 17.71 -8.81 0.34
C ASP A 42 16.57 -9.57 1.04
N ARG A 43 16.08 -9.07 2.17
CA ARG A 43 14.94 -9.65 2.90
C ARG A 43 13.60 -9.22 2.32
N CYS A 44 13.58 -8.21 1.43
CA CYS A 44 12.38 -7.76 0.75
C CYS A 44 12.04 -8.72 -0.40
N ALA A 45 11.01 -9.54 -0.16
CA ALA A 45 10.48 -10.46 -1.16
C ALA A 45 9.61 -9.78 -2.22
N GLY A 46 9.01 -8.62 -1.91
CA GLY A 46 8.06 -7.94 -2.79
C GLY A 46 7.37 -6.75 -2.11
N LEU A 47 6.63 -5.99 -2.91
CA LEU A 47 5.83 -4.86 -2.44
C LEU A 47 4.33 -5.17 -2.53
N VAL A 48 3.60 -4.82 -1.48
CA VAL A 48 2.14 -4.82 -1.47
C VAL A 48 1.69 -3.36 -1.38
N VAL A 49 0.99 -2.88 -2.40
CA VAL A 49 0.55 -1.48 -2.50
C VAL A 49 -0.95 -1.39 -2.26
N TRP A 50 -1.34 -0.54 -1.32
CA TRP A 50 -2.73 -0.15 -1.11
C TRP A 50 -2.91 1.33 -1.46
N LEU A 51 -3.63 1.59 -2.55
CA LEU A 51 -3.98 2.95 -2.97
C LEU A 51 -5.21 3.44 -2.20
N HIS A 52 -5.01 3.79 -0.93
CA HIS A 52 -6.10 4.24 -0.03
C HIS A 52 -6.77 5.53 -0.53
N THR A 53 -6.00 6.43 -1.12
CA THR A 53 -6.49 7.67 -1.72
C THR A 53 -6.08 7.73 -3.18
N PHE A 54 -6.64 8.71 -3.91
CA PHE A 54 -6.20 8.98 -5.27
C PHE A 54 -4.69 9.31 -5.27
N SER A 55 -3.92 8.52 -5.99
CA SER A 55 -2.48 8.69 -6.19
C SER A 55 -2.22 8.70 -7.69
N PRO A 56 -1.90 9.88 -8.28
CA PRO A 56 -1.66 9.99 -9.71
C PRO A 56 -0.60 9.00 -10.20
N ALA A 57 -0.96 8.13 -11.14
CA ALA A 57 -0.09 7.05 -11.63
C ALA A 57 1.25 7.55 -12.20
N LYS A 58 1.30 8.79 -12.72
CA LYS A 58 2.55 9.41 -13.20
C LYS A 58 3.65 9.48 -12.15
N MET A 59 3.29 9.60 -10.87
CA MET A 59 4.27 9.65 -9.77
C MET A 59 4.97 8.31 -9.55
N TRP A 60 4.36 7.21 -9.99
CA TRP A 60 4.87 5.86 -9.80
C TRP A 60 5.76 5.40 -10.94
N ILE A 61 5.75 6.07 -12.10
CA ILE A 61 6.44 5.61 -13.32
C ILE A 61 7.92 5.33 -13.04
N ASN A 62 8.65 6.28 -12.45
CA ASN A 62 10.09 6.12 -12.22
C ASN A 62 10.38 4.97 -11.24
N GLY A 63 9.67 4.92 -10.11
CA GLY A 63 9.83 3.87 -9.11
C GLY A 63 9.50 2.47 -9.66
N LEU A 64 8.40 2.33 -10.39
CA LEU A 64 7.97 1.07 -10.97
C LEU A 64 8.86 0.61 -12.12
N THR A 65 9.41 1.53 -12.90
CA THR A 65 10.33 1.20 -14.00
C THR A 65 11.62 0.55 -13.49
N MET A 66 12.11 0.96 -12.32
CA MET A 66 13.33 0.41 -11.72
C MET A 66 13.08 -0.76 -10.76
N LEU A 67 11.84 -1.01 -10.34
CA LEU A 67 11.50 -2.04 -9.35
C LEU A 67 11.79 -3.44 -9.92
N ASN A 68 12.66 -4.19 -9.25
CA ASN A 68 13.04 -5.55 -9.64
C ASN A 68 12.40 -6.64 -8.76
N LYS A 69 11.55 -6.22 -7.81
CA LYS A 69 10.80 -7.10 -6.91
C LYS A 69 9.34 -7.19 -7.37
N PRO A 70 8.66 -8.33 -7.12
CA PRO A 70 7.25 -8.47 -7.47
C PRO A 70 6.39 -7.44 -6.73
N LEU A 71 5.37 -6.93 -7.42
CA LEU A 71 4.40 -5.98 -6.88
C LEU A 71 3.00 -6.57 -6.92
N LEU A 72 2.28 -6.43 -5.81
CA LEU A 72 0.86 -6.77 -5.69
C LEU A 72 0.08 -5.52 -5.32
N GLN A 73 -0.91 -5.17 -6.12
CA GLN A 73 -1.88 -4.14 -5.74
C GLN A 73 -2.98 -4.77 -4.89
N PHE A 74 -3.03 -4.41 -3.61
CA PHE A 74 -4.08 -4.84 -2.71
C PHE A 74 -5.28 -3.89 -2.85
N HIS A 75 -6.19 -4.24 -3.75
CA HIS A 75 -7.40 -3.47 -4.04
C HIS A 75 -8.44 -3.69 -2.93
N THR A 76 -8.35 -2.89 -1.87
CA THR A 76 -9.20 -3.00 -0.69
C THR A 76 -9.74 -1.64 -0.23
N GLN A 77 -10.75 -1.70 0.63
CA GLN A 77 -11.35 -0.56 1.32
C GLN A 77 -11.29 -0.81 2.84
N PHE A 78 -11.17 0.26 3.62
CA PHE A 78 -11.13 0.14 5.08
C PHE A 78 -12.46 -0.39 5.66
N ASN A 79 -13.60 0.12 5.17
CA ASN A 79 -14.92 -0.33 5.58
C ASN A 79 -15.45 -1.41 4.63
N ALA A 80 -15.96 -2.51 5.19
CA ALA A 80 -16.59 -3.59 4.41
C ALA A 80 -17.93 -3.18 3.79
N ALA A 81 -18.68 -2.31 4.47
CA ALA A 81 -19.95 -1.78 4.00
C ALA A 81 -19.88 -0.27 3.80
N LEU A 82 -20.66 0.24 2.84
CA LEU A 82 -20.84 1.67 2.66
C LEU A 82 -21.69 2.23 3.81
N PRO A 83 -21.31 3.38 4.39
CA PRO A 83 -22.06 3.97 5.50
C PRO A 83 -23.28 4.75 4.97
N TRP A 84 -24.30 4.04 4.49
CA TRP A 84 -25.47 4.61 3.83
C TRP A 84 -26.14 5.76 4.60
N ILE A 85 -26.28 5.61 5.93
CA ILE A 85 -26.93 6.61 6.78
C ILE A 85 -26.05 7.87 6.92
N ALA A 86 -24.72 7.74 6.98
CA ALA A 86 -23.84 8.90 7.03
C ALA A 86 -23.66 9.56 5.65
N SER A 87 -23.86 8.81 4.57
CA SER A 87 -23.74 9.29 3.19
C SER A 87 -25.05 9.84 2.60
N ILE A 88 -26.20 9.61 3.23
CA ILE A 88 -27.51 10.17 2.87
C ILE A 88 -28.00 11.04 4.02
N TRP A 89 -27.61 12.32 4.02
CA TRP A 89 -28.33 13.43 4.67
C TRP A 89 -27.96 14.78 4.04
N THR A 90 -28.61 15.11 2.92
CA THR A 90 -29.03 16.47 2.47
C THR A 90 -29.87 16.32 1.19
N LEU A 91 -31.03 15.66 1.31
CA LEU A 91 -32.21 15.91 0.47
C LEU A 91 -33.43 15.86 1.38
#